data_AF-A0A945XKQ7-F1
#
_entry.id   AF-A0A945XKQ7-F1
#
_cell.length_a   1.000
_cell.length_b   1.000
_cell.length_c   1.000
_cell.angle_alpha   90.00
_cell.angle_beta   90.00
_cell.angle_gamma   90.00
#
_symmetry.space_group_name_H-M   'P 1'
#
loop_
_entity.id
_entity.type
_entity.pdbx_description
1 polymer ?
#
loop_
_entity_poly.entity_id
_entity_poly.type
_entity_poly.pdbx_seq_one_letter_code
_entity_poly.pdbx_strand_id
1 'polypeptide(L)'
;MPESADSAVQKLTQVEVGDLDSLWTIAANEQVYGNAELWPLLLCDNKQQIVDADLIYAGQVLSIPQQSTAAAVAAAITHANQRGEWELGEVEDSDLEYLALHCSR
;
A
#
# COMPACT_ATOMS: atom_id res chain seq x y z
N MET A 1 27.37 24.00 -16.41
CA MET A 1 27.00 22.77 -17.13
C MET A 1 25.67 22.33 -16.54
N PRO A 2 24.55 22.37 -17.27
CA PRO A 2 23.29 21.87 -16.77
C PRO A 2 23.16 20.40 -17.19
N GLU A 3 23.21 19.47 -16.24
CA GLU A 3 22.58 18.18 -16.45
C GLU A 3 21.35 18.12 -15.55
N SER A 4 20.31 18.82 -16.04
CA SER A 4 18.95 18.71 -15.55
C SER A 4 18.39 17.38 -16.06
N ALA A 5 18.70 16.29 -15.37
CA ALA A 5 17.94 15.06 -15.47
C ALA A 5 16.96 15.02 -14.29
N ASP A 6 15.91 15.84 -14.39
CA ASP A 6 14.68 15.62 -13.63
C ASP A 6 14.09 14.31 -14.17
N SER A 7 14.60 13.19 -13.64
CA SER A 7 13.99 11.90 -13.85
C SER A 7 12.72 11.93 -13.02
N ALA A 8 11.65 12.47 -13.61
CA ALA A 8 10.30 12.27 -13.11
C ALA A 8 10.11 10.74 -13.02
N VAL A 9 10.32 10.19 -11.83
CA VAL A 9 10.13 8.77 -11.55
C VAL A 9 8.69 8.48 -11.95
N GLN A 10 8.52 7.76 -13.06
CA GLN A 10 7.21 7.39 -13.56
C GLN A 10 6.56 6.50 -12.50
N LYS A 11 5.55 7.04 -11.83
CA LYS A 11 4.79 6.26 -10.86
C LYS A 11 4.01 5.19 -11.61
N LEU A 12 4.10 3.96 -11.14
CA LEU A 12 3.30 2.86 -11.63
C LEU A 12 1.83 3.12 -11.24
N THR A 13 0.92 2.85 -12.16
CA THR A 13 -0.53 2.84 -11.90
C THR A 13 -1.00 1.46 -11.48
N GLN A 14 -0.19 0.44 -11.73
CA GLN A 14 -0.47 -0.96 -11.42
C GLN A 14 0.85 -1.69 -11.16
N VAL A 15 0.80 -2.70 -10.29
CA VAL A 15 1.93 -3.55 -9.94
C VAL A 15 1.46 -4.99 -9.89
N GLU A 16 2.28 -5.89 -10.45
CA GLU A 16 2.07 -7.32 -10.34
C GLU A 16 2.76 -7.83 -9.08
N VAL A 17 2.03 -8.53 -8.23
CA VAL A 17 2.55 -9.14 -7.01
C VAL A 17 3.44 -10.31 -7.43
N GLY A 18 4.73 -10.31 -7.04
CA GLY A 18 5.61 -11.46 -7.16
C GLY A 18 5.44 -12.47 -6.01
N ASP A 19 6.05 -13.66 -6.14
CA ASP A 19 5.97 -14.74 -5.14
C ASP A 19 6.49 -14.39 -3.73
N LEU A 20 7.28 -13.32 -3.62
CA LEU A 20 7.85 -12.83 -2.36
C LEU A 20 7.47 -11.37 -2.08
N ASP A 21 6.53 -10.82 -2.86
CA ASP A 21 6.06 -9.47 -2.64
C ASP A 21 4.94 -9.44 -1.60
N SER A 22 4.94 -8.37 -0.82
CA SER A 22 3.93 -8.02 0.17
C SER A 22 3.43 -6.61 -0.12
N LEU A 23 2.26 -6.23 0.39
CA LEU A 23 1.75 -4.86 0.20
C LEU A 23 2.74 -3.80 0.71
N TRP A 24 3.52 -4.15 1.73
CA TRP A 24 4.55 -3.30 2.30
C TRP A 24 5.75 -3.12 1.37
N THR A 25 6.30 -4.21 0.82
CA THR A 25 7.44 -4.11 -0.11
C THR A 25 7.03 -3.40 -1.39
N ILE A 26 5.80 -3.64 -1.86
CA ILE A 26 5.21 -2.95 -3.00
C ILE A 26 5.05 -1.46 -2.69
N ALA A 27 4.48 -1.08 -1.54
CA ALA A 27 4.32 0.32 -1.16
C ALA A 27 5.67 1.03 -0.93
N ALA A 28 6.67 0.32 -0.41
CA ALA A 28 8.03 0.82 -0.21
C ALA A 28 8.73 1.22 -1.50
N ASN A 29 8.30 0.67 -2.65
CA ASN A 29 8.88 1.01 -3.94
C ASN A 29 8.62 2.48 -4.28
N GLU A 30 9.66 3.25 -4.61
CA GLU A 30 9.59 4.67 -4.99
C GLU A 30 8.69 4.92 -6.21
N GLN A 31 8.56 3.93 -7.10
CA GLN A 31 7.65 3.99 -8.24
C GLN A 31 6.17 3.82 -7.83
N VAL A 32 5.89 3.34 -6.63
CA VAL A 32 4.53 3.16 -6.09
C VAL A 32 4.24 4.33 -5.15
N TYR A 33 4.72 4.25 -3.91
CA TYR A 33 4.62 5.32 -2.92
C TYR A 33 5.98 5.80 -2.40
N GLY A 34 6.99 4.94 -2.40
CA GLY A 34 8.28 5.19 -1.76
C GLY A 34 8.22 5.15 -0.24
N ASN A 35 7.10 4.72 0.33
CA ASN A 35 6.96 4.53 1.76
C ASN A 35 6.13 3.26 2.01
N ALA A 36 6.74 2.34 2.73
CA ALA A 36 6.16 1.06 3.07
C ALA A 36 4.93 1.20 3.97
N GLU A 37 4.89 2.21 4.84
CA GLU A 37 3.77 2.53 5.75
C GLU A 37 2.48 2.93 5.00
N LEU A 38 2.57 3.14 3.69
CA LEU A 38 1.43 3.48 2.83
C LEU A 38 0.75 2.26 2.22
N TRP A 39 1.19 1.05 2.58
CA TRP A 39 0.52 -0.20 2.22
C TRP A 39 -0.99 -0.24 2.55
N PRO A 40 -1.53 0.38 3.62
CA PRO A 40 -2.96 0.36 3.91
C PRO A 40 -3.77 1.12 2.85
N LEU A 41 -3.15 2.10 2.15
CA LEU A 41 -3.79 2.78 1.02
C LEU A 41 -3.95 1.83 -0.16
N LEU A 42 -2.93 1.02 -0.43
CA LEU A 42 -2.97 0.01 -1.47
C LEU A 42 -4.05 -1.02 -1.17
N LEU A 43 -4.13 -1.48 0.10
CA LEU A 43 -5.19 -2.35 0.57
C LEU A 43 -6.56 -1.69 0.39
N CYS A 44 -6.72 -0.43 0.80
CA CYS A 44 -7.98 0.31 0.72
C CYS A 44 -8.58 0.39 -0.68
N ASP A 45 -7.72 0.66 -1.68
CA ASP A 45 -8.09 0.79 -3.08
C ASP A 45 -8.40 -0.57 -3.71
N ASN A 46 -7.66 -1.61 -3.29
CA ASN A 46 -7.81 -2.96 -3.78
C ASN A 46 -8.62 -3.87 -2.85
N LYS A 47 -9.32 -3.32 -1.84
CA LYS A 47 -10.03 -4.12 -0.81
C LYS A 47 -11.12 -5.02 -1.37
N GLN A 48 -11.56 -4.74 -2.60
CA GLN A 48 -12.49 -5.59 -3.34
C GLN A 48 -11.83 -6.87 -3.88
N GLN A 49 -10.52 -6.82 -4.13
CA GLN A 49 -9.71 -7.93 -4.62
C GLN A 49 -8.88 -8.57 -3.50
N ILE A 50 -8.42 -7.77 -2.54
CA ILE A 50 -7.64 -8.18 -1.39
C ILE A 50 -8.56 -8.16 -0.17
N VAL A 51 -8.87 -9.35 0.33
CA VAL A 51 -9.64 -9.50 1.57
C VAL A 51 -8.75 -9.30 2.79
N ASP A 52 -7.48 -9.69 2.67
CA ASP A 52 -6.50 -9.64 3.75
C ASP A 52 -5.14 -9.22 3.17
N ALA A 53 -4.48 -8.30 3.88
CA ALA A 53 -3.20 -7.72 3.49
C ALA A 53 -2.09 -8.76 3.34
N ASP A 54 -2.17 -9.79 4.17
CA ASP A 54 -1.23 -10.91 4.22
C ASP A 54 -1.59 -12.02 3.21
N LEU A 55 -2.81 -11.98 2.64
CA LEU A 55 -3.32 -12.96 1.69
C LEU A 55 -3.34 -12.42 0.25
N ILE A 56 -2.16 -12.08 -0.26
CA ILE A 56 -1.97 -11.75 -1.69
C ILE A 56 -1.28 -12.90 -2.43
N TYR A 57 -1.64 -13.09 -3.69
CA TYR A 57 -1.11 -14.17 -4.52
C TYR A 57 -0.22 -13.63 -5.64
N ALA A 58 0.83 -14.37 -5.96
CA ALA A 58 1.69 -14.07 -7.09
C ALA A 58 0.89 -14.02 -8.42
N GLY A 59 1.18 -13.04 -9.26
CA GLY A 59 0.46 -12.77 -10.50
C GLY A 59 -0.82 -11.94 -10.33
N GLN A 60 -1.16 -11.54 -9.11
CA GLN A 60 -2.26 -10.60 -8.87
C GLN A 60 -1.83 -9.18 -9.26
N VAL A 61 -2.67 -8.47 -10.02
CA VAL A 61 -2.42 -7.09 -10.41
C VAL A 61 -3.14 -6.14 -9.47
N LEU A 62 -2.38 -5.34 -8.73
CA LEU A 62 -2.89 -4.34 -7.80
C LEU A 62 -2.89 -2.95 -8.44
N SER A 63 -3.98 -2.21 -8.28
CA SER A 63 -4.11 -0.83 -8.74
C SER A 63 -3.51 0.12 -7.70
N ILE A 64 -2.67 1.05 -8.12
CA ILE A 64 -2.00 1.99 -7.21
C ILE A 64 -2.68 3.36 -7.35
N PRO A 65 -3.40 3.85 -6.31
CA PRO A 65 -3.98 5.17 -6.37
C PRO A 65 -2.89 6.24 -6.25
N GLN A 66 -2.59 6.90 -7.38
CA GLN A 66 -1.65 8.02 -7.43
C GLN A 66 -2.20 9.29 -6.75
N GLN A 67 -3.51 9.37 -6.52
CA GLN A 67 -4.17 10.49 -5.86
C GLN A 67 -4.56 10.15 -4.42
N SER A 68 -3.54 9.93 -3.58
CA SER A 68 -3.75 9.77 -2.14
C SER A 68 -3.81 11.15 -1.48
N THR A 69 -4.90 11.44 -0.77
CA THR A 69 -5.03 12.70 -0.01
C THR A 69 -4.12 12.68 1.22
N ALA A 70 -3.69 13.85 1.70
CA ALA A 70 -2.86 13.94 2.91
C ALA A 70 -3.51 13.28 4.14
N ALA A 71 -4.85 13.31 4.24
CA ALA A 71 -5.60 12.64 5.29
C ALA A 71 -5.49 11.10 5.18
N ALA A 72 -5.61 10.55 3.97
CA ALA A 72 -5.45 9.13 3.73
C ALA A 72 -4.02 8.66 4.05
N VAL A 73 -3.01 9.42 3.60
CA VAL A 73 -1.60 9.19 3.91
C VAL A 73 -1.36 9.17 5.41
N ALA A 74 -1.87 10.17 6.15
CA ALA A 74 -1.72 10.22 7.60
C ALA A 74 -2.43 9.05 8.30
N ALA A 75 -3.63 8.67 7.86
CA ALA A 75 -4.35 7.51 8.39
C ALA A 75 -3.59 6.21 8.15
N ALA A 76 -3.03 6.03 6.95
CA ALA A 76 -2.22 4.86 6.61
C ALA A 76 -0.95 4.76 7.46
N ILE A 77 -0.21 5.87 7.61
CA ILE A 77 0.96 5.91 8.49
C ILE A 77 0.56 5.61 9.93
N THR A 78 -0.55 6.19 10.40
CA THR A 78 -1.05 5.94 11.76
C THR A 78 -1.36 4.46 11.96
N HIS A 79 -2.03 3.84 10.99
CA HIS A 79 -2.36 2.42 11.00
C HIS A 79 -1.12 1.53 11.02
N ALA A 80 -0.16 1.80 10.11
CA ALA A 80 1.10 1.08 10.04
C ALA A 80 1.90 1.17 11.36
N ASN A 81 1.88 2.34 12.01
CA ASN A 81 2.52 2.52 13.33
C ASN A 81 1.72 1.90 14.48
N GLN A 82 0.39 1.83 14.37
CA GLN A 82 -0.50 1.23 15.38
C GLN A 82 -0.41 -0.29 15.41
N ARG A 83 -0.17 -0.93 14.25
CA ARG A 83 -0.01 -2.40 14.13
C ARG A 83 1.14 -2.93 15.00
N GLY A 84 2.23 -2.16 15.13
CA GLY A 84 3.43 -2.56 15.88
C GLY A 84 4.43 -3.37 15.03
N GLU A 85 5.34 -4.09 15.67
CA GLU A 85 6.28 -5.01 14.99
C GLU A 85 5.49 -6.06 14.21
N TRP A 86 5.76 -6.18 12.91
CA TRP A 86 5.14 -7.18 12.03
C TRP A 86 5.19 -8.60 12.64
N GLU A 87 4.07 -9.09 13.15
CA GLU A 87 3.82 -10.51 13.39
C GLU A 87 3.11 -11.13 12.18
N LEU A 88 3.62 -12.27 11.71
CA LEU A 88 3.07 -13.02 10.58
C LEU A 88 1.99 -13.96 11.15
N GLY A 89 0.70 -13.61 11.03
CA GLY A 89 -0.42 -14.26 11.75
C GLY A 89 -1.82 -13.82 11.27
N GLU A 90 -2.89 -14.23 11.98
CA GLU A 90 -4.32 -14.01 11.63
C GLU A 90 -4.64 -12.59 11.12
N VAL A 91 -5.59 -12.48 10.17
CA VAL A 91 -6.17 -11.19 9.71
C VAL A 91 -6.38 -10.29 10.91
N GLU A 92 -5.61 -9.21 11.04
CA GLU A 92 -5.71 -8.41 12.24
C GLU A 92 -7.03 -7.65 12.24
N ASP A 93 -7.80 -7.73 13.32
CA ASP A 93 -9.03 -6.94 13.51
C ASP A 93 -8.79 -5.43 13.26
N SER A 94 -7.55 -4.97 13.49
CA SER A 94 -7.08 -3.62 13.20
C SER A 94 -7.21 -3.27 11.71
N ASP A 95 -6.86 -4.17 10.80
CA ASP A 95 -6.90 -3.95 9.35
C ASP A 95 -8.35 -3.85 8.87
N LEU A 96 -9.24 -4.69 9.40
CA LEU A 96 -10.68 -4.62 9.12
C LEU A 96 -11.30 -3.34 9.66
N GLU A 97 -10.91 -2.91 10.85
CA GLU A 97 -11.38 -1.66 11.45
C GLU A 97 -10.88 -0.44 10.64
N TYR A 98 -9.62 -0.45 10.19
CA TYR A 98 -9.10 0.56 9.27
C TYR A 98 -9.90 0.63 7.97
N LEU A 99 -10.19 -0.51 7.35
CA LEU A 99 -11.02 -0.57 6.15
C LEU A 99 -12.44 -0.04 6.40
N ALA A 100 -13.02 -0.36 7.56
CA ALA A 100 -14.35 0.12 7.94
C ALA A 100 -14.39 1.63 8.20
N LEU A 101 -13.34 2.20 8.81
CA LEU A 101 -13.28 3.62 9.18
C LEU A 101 -12.80 4.55 8.07
N HIS A 102 -11.82 4.08 7.27
CA HIS A 102 -11.11 4.91 6.30
C HIS A 102 -11.44 4.57 4.85
N CYS A 103 -11.98 3.37 4.59
CA CYS A 103 -12.29 2.90 3.24
C CYS A 103 -13.79 2.75 2.98
N SER A 104 -14.67 3.12 3.91
CA SER A 104 -16.11 3.23 3.68
C SER A 104 -16.43 4.50 2.87
N ARG A 105 -16.31 4.42 1.55
CA ARG A 105 -16.77 5.44 0.63
C ARG A 105 -17.55 4.82 -0.52
#